data_AF-A0A9W9KBH2-F1
#
_entry.id   AF-A0A9W9KBH2-F1
#
_cell.length_a   1.000
_cell.length_b   1.000
_cell.length_c   1.000
_cell.angle_alpha   90.00
_cell.angle_beta   90.00
_cell.angle_gamma   90.00
#
_symmetry.space_group_name_H-M   'P 1'
#
loop_
_entity.id
_entity.type
_entity.pdbx_description
1 polymer ?
#
loop_
_entity_poly.entity_id
_entity_poly.type
_entity_poly.pdbx_seq_one_letter_code
_entity_poly.pdbx_strand_id
1 'polypeptide(L)'
;MQQVEPTSIPTTTPRTIPTDIRHQFRQQDIERAHIAQRHHGPAGPRFDDEAFLVSEVEKWVHRCSTCTQRGYDDAHEMWRCGFTGAGGASREIQANKDWMKMVRGKVQYANYTAHFPCGMPQHICPLGDHHADHSEEVQERCRGYRTVLIPMVAMMGKGPQRDAEVTQRWYQRLASRGVVDPERNDEGLIQYFGQRAPGTAQKRSQLTEEFIWLRRAYDGREKCSD
;
A
#
# COMPACT_ATOMS: atom_id res chain seq x y z
N MET A 1 13.04 -14.98 -77.25
CA MET A 1 13.00 -13.56 -76.88
C MET A 1 11.63 -13.26 -76.27
N GLN A 2 11.57 -13.08 -74.95
CA GLN A 2 10.42 -12.53 -74.25
C GLN A 2 11.00 -11.53 -73.24
N GLN A 3 10.65 -10.27 -73.42
CA GLN A 3 11.00 -9.16 -72.53
C GLN A 3 10.06 -9.22 -71.31
N VAL A 4 10.62 -9.10 -70.12
CA VAL A 4 9.87 -8.99 -68.86
C VAL A 4 9.96 -7.53 -68.42
N GLU A 5 8.82 -6.84 -68.36
CA GLU A 5 8.70 -5.46 -67.88
C GLU A 5 8.97 -5.35 -66.37
N PRO A 6 9.62 -4.27 -65.89
CA PRO A 6 9.82 -4.04 -64.46
C PRO A 6 8.55 -3.51 -63.80
N THR A 7 8.09 -4.21 -62.76
CA THR A 7 6.96 -3.81 -61.90
C THR A 7 7.31 -2.56 -61.08
N SER A 8 6.58 -1.46 -61.31
CA SER A 8 6.66 -0.23 -60.52
C SER A 8 6.01 -0.39 -59.14
N ILE A 9 6.75 -0.08 -58.07
CA ILE A 9 6.26 -0.03 -56.68
C ILE A 9 5.49 1.29 -56.48
N PRO A 10 4.26 1.29 -55.92
CA PRO A 10 3.54 2.53 -55.65
C PRO A 10 4.17 3.29 -54.46
N THR A 11 4.55 4.54 -54.71
CA THR A 11 5.06 5.47 -53.70
C THR A 11 3.94 5.85 -52.72
N THR A 12 4.07 5.48 -51.45
CA THR A 12 3.11 5.87 -50.41
C THR A 12 3.39 7.31 -49.97
N THR A 13 2.46 8.22 -50.25
CA THR A 13 2.51 9.63 -49.82
C THR A 13 2.52 9.70 -48.28
N PRO A 14 3.41 10.49 -47.65
CA PRO A 14 3.42 10.63 -46.20
C PRO A 14 2.14 11.35 -45.76
N ARG A 15 1.32 10.66 -44.96
CA ARG A 15 0.10 11.21 -44.35
C ARG A 15 0.50 12.33 -43.38
N THR A 16 0.40 13.58 -43.82
CA THR A 16 0.55 14.74 -42.93
C THR A 16 -0.63 14.79 -41.96
N ILE A 17 -0.33 14.63 -40.67
CA ILE A 17 -1.31 14.73 -39.58
C ILE A 17 -2.01 16.10 -39.66
N PRO A 18 -3.36 16.14 -39.76
CA PRO A 18 -4.14 17.37 -39.79
C PRO A 18 -3.83 18.30 -38.60
N THR A 19 -3.83 19.61 -38.86
CA THR A 19 -3.37 20.65 -37.89
C THR A 19 -4.26 20.73 -36.65
N ASP A 20 -5.55 20.45 -36.79
CA ASP A 20 -6.54 20.34 -35.71
C ASP A 20 -6.23 19.16 -34.77
N ILE A 21 -5.82 18.02 -35.32
CA ILE A 21 -5.38 16.86 -34.53
C ILE A 21 -4.08 17.17 -33.79
N ARG A 22 -3.13 17.87 -34.44
CA ARG A 22 -1.91 18.36 -33.77
C ARG A 22 -2.23 19.35 -32.64
N HIS A 23 -3.25 20.18 -32.80
CA HIS A 23 -3.70 21.10 -31.76
C HIS A 23 -4.34 20.35 -30.58
N GLN A 24 -5.18 19.34 -30.85
CA GLN A 24 -5.74 18.47 -29.80
C GLN A 24 -4.66 17.73 -29.01
N PHE A 25 -3.68 17.13 -29.68
CA PHE A 25 -2.55 16.48 -28.98
C PHE A 25 -1.75 17.48 -28.14
N ARG A 26 -1.50 18.69 -28.67
CA ARG A 26 -0.81 19.74 -27.91
C ARG A 26 -1.60 20.16 -26.67
N GLN A 27 -2.93 20.28 -26.76
CA GLN A 27 -3.78 20.60 -25.62
C GLN A 27 -3.77 19.46 -24.58
N GLN A 28 -3.84 18.20 -25.03
CA GLN A 28 -3.74 17.04 -24.14
C GLN A 28 -2.37 16.95 -23.46
N ASP A 29 -1.28 17.27 -24.16
CA ASP A 29 0.06 17.27 -23.58
C ASP A 29 0.26 18.42 -22.58
N ILE A 30 -0.33 19.60 -22.85
CA ILE A 30 -0.38 20.72 -21.90
C ILE A 30 -1.19 20.33 -20.66
N GLU A 31 -2.33 19.67 -20.82
CA GLU A 31 -3.17 19.22 -19.72
C GLU A 31 -2.49 18.11 -18.90
N ARG A 32 -1.84 17.15 -19.56
CA ARG A 32 -0.98 16.14 -18.91
C ARG A 32 0.20 16.77 -18.20
N ALA A 33 0.84 17.78 -18.77
CA ALA A 33 1.94 18.52 -18.14
C ALA A 33 1.45 19.33 -16.93
N HIS A 34 0.24 19.91 -16.97
CA HIS A 34 -0.36 20.58 -15.83
C HIS A 34 -0.76 19.61 -14.71
N ILE A 35 -1.27 18.42 -15.07
CA ILE A 35 -1.52 17.32 -14.13
C ILE A 35 -0.18 16.88 -13.51
N ALA A 36 0.84 16.60 -14.33
CA ALA A 36 2.18 16.24 -13.86
C ALA A 36 2.78 17.33 -12.96
N GLN A 37 2.63 18.62 -13.28
CA GLN A 37 3.07 19.73 -12.43
C GLN A 37 2.29 19.81 -11.10
N ARG A 38 0.99 19.47 -11.07
CA ARG A 38 0.25 19.27 -9.80
C ARG A 38 0.82 18.09 -9.00
N HIS A 39 1.30 17.04 -9.67
CA HIS A 39 1.97 15.88 -9.07
C HIS A 39 3.46 16.10 -8.72
N HIS A 40 4.09 17.23 -9.09
CA HIS A 40 5.50 17.53 -8.77
C HIS A 40 5.68 18.76 -7.87
N GLY A 41 4.58 19.36 -7.39
CA GLY A 41 4.61 20.41 -6.35
C GLY A 41 4.82 19.83 -4.94
N PRO A 42 4.69 20.64 -3.86
CA PRO A 42 4.80 20.17 -2.47
C PRO A 42 3.74 19.12 -2.05
N ALA A 43 2.79 18.80 -2.94
CA ALA A 43 1.83 17.70 -2.80
C ALA A 43 2.20 16.43 -3.60
N GLY A 44 3.25 16.45 -4.42
CA GLY A 44 3.69 15.33 -5.25
C GLY A 44 4.00 14.04 -4.50
N PRO A 45 4.80 14.09 -3.41
CA PRO A 45 5.04 12.93 -2.55
C PRO A 45 3.75 12.32 -1.96
N ARG A 46 2.64 13.08 -1.91
CA ARG A 46 1.38 12.68 -1.27
C ARG A 46 0.47 11.86 -2.18
N PHE A 47 0.56 12.04 -3.51
CA PHE A 47 -0.11 11.16 -4.47
C PHE A 47 0.68 9.86 -4.68
N ASP A 48 2.01 9.93 -4.59
CA ASP A 48 2.88 8.74 -4.61
C ASP A 48 2.57 7.81 -3.44
N ASP A 49 2.20 8.35 -2.28
CA ASP A 49 1.83 7.56 -1.11
C ASP A 49 0.51 6.80 -1.27
N GLU A 50 -0.45 7.35 -2.01
CA GLU A 50 -1.72 6.69 -2.28
C GLU A 50 -1.57 5.57 -3.29
N ALA A 51 -0.90 5.84 -4.43
CA ALA A 51 -0.59 4.83 -5.42
C ALA A 51 0.26 3.69 -4.81
N PHE A 52 1.24 4.04 -3.98
CA PHE A 52 2.06 3.08 -3.26
C PHE A 52 1.22 2.25 -2.26
N LEU A 53 0.34 2.89 -1.49
CA LEU A 53 -0.56 2.20 -0.57
C LEU A 53 -1.44 1.19 -1.32
N VAL A 54 -2.07 1.60 -2.42
CA VAL A 54 -2.92 0.71 -3.22
C VAL A 54 -2.12 -0.46 -3.77
N SER A 55 -0.95 -0.21 -4.37
CA SER A 55 -0.11 -1.29 -4.91
C SER A 55 0.34 -2.28 -3.84
N GLU A 56 0.69 -1.78 -2.65
CA GLU A 56 1.09 -2.65 -1.55
C GLU A 56 -0.10 -3.43 -0.98
N VAL A 57 -1.28 -2.82 -0.90
CA VAL A 57 -2.48 -3.53 -0.47
C VAL A 57 -2.83 -4.66 -1.45
N GLU A 58 -2.86 -4.38 -2.75
CA GLU A 58 -3.14 -5.39 -3.77
C GLU A 58 -2.10 -6.52 -3.77
N LYS A 59 -0.83 -6.19 -3.52
CA LYS A 59 0.24 -7.18 -3.39
C LYS A 59 0.01 -8.12 -2.20
N TRP A 60 -0.48 -7.63 -1.06
CA TRP A 60 -0.49 -8.38 0.21
C TRP A 60 -1.86 -8.92 0.65
N VAL A 61 -2.97 -8.49 0.03
CA VAL A 61 -4.35 -8.82 0.46
C VAL A 61 -4.65 -10.32 0.56
N HIS A 62 -3.95 -11.15 -0.21
CA HIS A 62 -4.07 -12.62 -0.18
C HIS A 62 -2.74 -13.33 0.05
N ARG A 63 -1.72 -12.60 0.56
CA ARG A 63 -0.37 -13.14 0.74
C ARG A 63 0.11 -13.05 2.18
N CYS A 64 0.87 -14.05 2.59
CA CYS A 64 1.42 -14.13 3.94
C CYS A 64 2.86 -13.65 3.91
N SER A 65 3.09 -12.42 4.35
CA SER A 65 4.43 -11.84 4.39
C SER A 65 5.45 -12.64 5.20
N THR A 66 5.03 -13.35 6.27
CA THR A 66 5.91 -14.28 7.01
C THR A 66 6.38 -15.43 6.11
N CYS A 67 5.47 -16.04 5.35
CA CYS A 67 5.82 -17.15 4.47
C CYS A 67 6.63 -16.67 3.27
N THR A 68 6.29 -15.50 2.71
CA THR A 68 7.07 -14.87 1.63
C THR A 68 8.52 -14.66 2.03
N GLN A 69 8.78 -14.08 3.21
CA GLN A 69 10.14 -13.82 3.72
C GLN A 69 10.95 -15.10 3.97
N ARG A 70 10.27 -16.24 4.16
CA ARG A 70 10.90 -17.54 4.40
C ARG A 70 11.01 -18.41 3.15
N GLY A 71 10.52 -17.93 2.01
CA GLY A 71 10.48 -18.71 0.77
C GLY A 71 9.51 -19.90 0.83
N TYR A 72 8.48 -19.84 1.69
CA TYR A 72 7.41 -20.84 1.72
C TYR A 72 6.22 -20.41 0.86
N ASP A 73 5.31 -21.36 0.62
CA ASP A 73 4.01 -21.04 0.03
C ASP A 73 3.31 -19.95 0.85
N ASP A 74 3.04 -18.83 0.19
CA ASP A 74 2.52 -17.62 0.78
C ASP A 74 1.11 -17.30 0.30
N ALA A 75 0.45 -18.21 -0.44
CA ALA A 75 -0.90 -18.06 -0.98
C ALA A 75 -2.01 -18.17 0.10
N HIS A 76 -1.85 -17.42 1.18
CA HIS A 76 -2.82 -17.30 2.26
C HIS A 76 -2.60 -16.00 3.02
N GLU A 77 -3.62 -15.52 3.72
CA GLU A 77 -3.51 -14.32 4.56
C GLU A 77 -2.68 -14.61 5.82
N MET A 78 -1.94 -13.63 6.34
CA MET A 78 -1.20 -13.74 7.61
C MET A 78 -2.07 -14.27 8.76
N TRP A 79 -3.36 -13.92 8.77
CA TRP A 79 -4.34 -14.41 9.73
C TRP A 79 -4.52 -15.92 9.76
N ARG A 80 -4.43 -16.52 8.57
CA ARG A 80 -4.60 -17.95 8.36
C ARG A 80 -3.26 -18.68 8.33
N CYS A 81 -2.14 -17.99 8.57
CA CYS A 81 -0.82 -18.60 8.54
C CYS A 81 -0.73 -19.77 9.51
N GLY A 82 -0.70 -21.00 8.98
CA GLY A 82 -0.63 -22.23 9.76
C GLY A 82 0.81 -22.69 10.03
N PHE A 83 1.79 -21.79 9.98
CA PHE A 83 3.20 -22.20 10.07
C PHE A 83 3.51 -22.90 11.40
N THR A 84 3.87 -24.17 11.31
CA THR A 84 4.24 -25.06 12.43
C THR A 84 5.72 -25.42 12.45
N GLY A 85 6.56 -24.77 11.62
CA GLY A 85 7.97 -25.09 11.49
C GLY A 85 8.75 -25.00 12.82
N ALA A 86 9.82 -25.80 12.93
CA ALA A 86 10.65 -25.92 14.13
C ALA A 86 11.40 -24.61 14.47
N GLY A 87 11.65 -24.40 15.76
CA GLY A 87 12.56 -23.33 16.24
C GLY A 87 11.90 -22.03 16.72
N GLY A 88 10.90 -22.09 17.61
CA GLY A 88 10.36 -20.90 18.31
C GLY A 88 9.46 -19.99 17.46
N ALA A 89 9.60 -20.01 16.13
CA ALA A 89 8.83 -19.20 15.18
C ALA A 89 7.31 -19.36 15.31
N SER A 90 6.82 -20.56 15.66
CA SER A 90 5.38 -20.77 15.85
C SER A 90 4.82 -19.95 17.03
N ARG A 91 5.58 -19.82 18.14
CA ARG A 91 5.18 -18.98 19.29
C ARG A 91 5.16 -17.51 18.92
N GLU A 92 6.15 -17.05 18.17
CA GLU A 92 6.27 -15.64 17.77
C GLU A 92 5.21 -15.25 16.74
N ILE A 93 4.89 -16.15 15.79
CA ILE A 93 3.77 -15.96 14.86
C ILE A 93 2.46 -15.90 15.64
N GLN A 94 2.28 -16.77 16.65
CA GLN A 94 1.10 -16.72 17.51
C GLN A 94 1.02 -15.42 18.32
N ALA A 95 2.14 -14.96 18.90
CA ALA A 95 2.19 -13.69 19.61
C ALA A 95 1.85 -12.49 18.70
N ASN A 96 2.34 -12.50 17.44
CA ASN A 96 1.94 -11.52 16.45
C ASN A 96 0.45 -11.59 16.17
N LYS A 97 -0.11 -12.81 16.08
CA LYS A 97 -1.56 -12.98 15.94
C LYS A 97 -2.35 -12.42 17.10
N ASP A 98 -1.88 -12.60 18.32
CA ASP A 98 -2.61 -12.08 19.46
C ASP A 98 -2.49 -10.55 19.55
N TRP A 99 -1.33 -9.98 19.20
CA TRP A 99 -1.15 -8.53 19.07
C TRP A 99 -2.08 -7.92 18.01
N MET A 100 -2.11 -8.50 16.80
CA MET A 100 -2.99 -8.06 15.72
C MET A 100 -4.48 -8.09 16.12
N LYS A 101 -4.91 -9.13 16.88
CA LYS A 101 -6.30 -9.24 17.39
C LYS A 101 -6.59 -8.13 18.38
N MET A 102 -5.67 -7.89 19.30
CA MET A 102 -5.77 -6.83 20.30
C MET A 102 -5.88 -5.45 19.64
N VAL A 103 -4.98 -5.13 18.69
CA VAL A 103 -5.01 -3.85 17.98
C VAL A 103 -6.32 -3.69 17.24
N ARG A 104 -6.74 -4.69 16.45
CA ARG A 104 -8.00 -4.62 15.70
C ARG A 104 -9.21 -4.44 16.61
N GLY A 105 -9.25 -5.10 17.76
CA GLY A 105 -10.37 -5.03 18.69
C GLY A 105 -10.45 -3.73 19.48
N LYS A 106 -9.34 -3.00 19.63
CA LYS A 106 -9.25 -1.80 20.48
C LYS A 106 -9.05 -0.50 19.71
N VAL A 107 -8.53 -0.53 18.48
CA VAL A 107 -8.26 0.69 17.71
C VAL A 107 -9.56 1.43 17.41
N GLN A 108 -9.59 2.72 17.75
CA GLN A 108 -10.70 3.61 17.45
C GLN A 108 -10.22 4.68 16.48
N TYR A 109 -10.66 4.58 15.23
CA TYR A 109 -10.24 5.53 14.20
C TYR A 109 -10.97 6.86 14.35
N ALA A 110 -10.23 7.96 14.20
CA ALA A 110 -10.80 9.29 14.11
C ALA A 110 -11.78 9.37 12.92
N ASN A 111 -12.82 10.19 13.06
CA ASN A 111 -13.87 10.28 12.07
C ASN A 111 -13.32 10.55 10.66
N TYR A 112 -13.87 9.82 9.69
CA TYR A 112 -13.56 9.91 8.26
C TYR A 112 -12.11 9.55 7.88
N THR A 113 -11.37 8.86 8.75
CA THR A 113 -9.97 8.50 8.46
C THR A 113 -9.77 7.06 8.01
N ALA A 114 -10.71 6.18 8.35
CA ALA A 114 -10.69 4.78 7.97
C ALA A 114 -12.10 4.17 8.02
N HIS A 115 -12.33 3.13 7.22
CA HIS A 115 -13.47 2.25 7.35
C HIS A 115 -13.21 1.29 8.53
N PHE A 116 -13.98 1.43 9.62
CA PHE A 116 -13.71 0.72 10.88
C PHE A 116 -13.48 -0.79 10.73
N PRO A 117 -14.30 -1.55 9.98
CA PRO A 117 -14.13 -2.99 9.87
C PRO A 117 -12.82 -3.43 9.21
N CYS A 118 -12.19 -2.63 8.33
CA CYS A 118 -10.94 -3.02 7.64
C CYS A 118 -9.73 -2.13 7.89
N GLY A 119 -9.92 -0.94 8.47
CA GLY A 119 -8.85 0.02 8.74
C GLY A 119 -8.34 0.78 7.51
N MET A 120 -8.82 0.45 6.30
CA MET A 120 -8.46 1.20 5.08
C MET A 120 -9.02 2.61 5.10
N PRO A 121 -8.31 3.59 4.52
CA PRO A 121 -8.86 4.92 4.29
C PRO A 121 -10.22 4.84 3.56
N GLN A 122 -11.18 5.68 3.96
CA GLN A 122 -12.55 5.58 3.46
C GLN A 122 -12.68 5.72 1.94
N HIS A 123 -11.84 6.55 1.34
CA HIS A 123 -11.78 6.76 -0.11
C HIS A 123 -11.16 5.58 -0.89
N ILE A 124 -10.42 4.68 -0.21
CA ILE A 124 -9.85 3.46 -0.80
C ILE A 124 -10.78 2.27 -0.57
N CYS A 125 -11.40 2.22 0.61
CA CYS A 125 -12.36 1.18 0.93
C CYS A 125 -13.66 1.42 0.15
N PRO A 126 -14.13 0.49 -0.69
CA PRO A 126 -15.39 0.67 -1.40
C PRO A 126 -16.63 0.75 -0.48
N LEU A 127 -16.53 0.27 0.76
CA LEU A 127 -17.56 0.39 1.80
C LEU A 127 -17.34 1.59 2.74
N GLY A 128 -16.25 2.34 2.57
CA GLY A 128 -15.80 3.38 3.49
C GLY A 128 -16.62 4.67 3.43
N ASP A 129 -17.05 5.03 2.23
CA ASP A 129 -18.13 5.98 2.00
C ASP A 129 -19.38 5.15 1.69
N HIS A 130 -20.57 5.60 2.09
CA HIS A 130 -21.86 4.88 1.96
C HIS A 130 -22.34 4.66 0.51
N HIS A 131 -21.43 4.36 -0.43
CA HIS A 131 -21.80 4.01 -1.80
C HIS A 131 -22.48 2.64 -1.79
N ALA A 132 -23.70 2.64 -2.32
CA ALA A 132 -24.74 1.63 -2.17
C ALA A 132 -24.41 0.24 -2.76
N ASP A 133 -23.19 0.01 -3.24
CA ASP A 133 -22.78 -1.27 -3.78
C ASP A 133 -22.27 -2.18 -2.66
N HIS A 134 -23.19 -2.99 -2.14
CA HIS A 134 -22.91 -4.05 -1.18
C HIS A 134 -22.82 -5.42 -1.86
N SER A 135 -22.41 -5.47 -3.13
CA SER A 135 -22.16 -6.75 -3.82
C SER A 135 -21.19 -7.63 -3.04
N GLU A 136 -21.28 -8.93 -3.29
CA GLU A 136 -20.39 -9.93 -2.67
C GLU A 136 -18.92 -9.63 -2.96
N GLU A 137 -18.61 -9.16 -4.17
CA GLU A 137 -17.27 -8.74 -4.59
C GLU A 137 -16.74 -7.58 -3.74
N VAL A 138 -17.54 -6.53 -3.55
CA VAL A 138 -17.16 -5.38 -2.71
C VAL A 138 -16.93 -5.80 -1.25
N GLN A 139 -17.79 -6.67 -0.73
CA GLN A 139 -17.63 -7.21 0.62
C GLN A 139 -16.37 -8.08 0.74
N GLU A 140 -16.07 -8.91 -0.26
CA GLU A 140 -14.89 -9.77 -0.26
C GLU A 140 -13.60 -8.95 -0.31
N ARG A 141 -13.56 -7.91 -1.15
CA ARG A 141 -12.43 -6.98 -1.18
C ARG A 141 -12.22 -6.27 0.16
N CYS A 142 -13.30 -5.80 0.80
CA CYS A 142 -13.21 -5.24 2.14
C CYS A 142 -12.75 -6.27 3.19
N ARG A 143 -13.17 -7.53 3.09
CA ARG A 143 -12.71 -8.62 3.96
C ARG A 143 -11.22 -8.86 3.79
N GLY A 144 -10.73 -8.90 2.55
CA GLY A 144 -9.31 -8.99 2.24
C GLY A 144 -8.52 -7.84 2.85
N TYR A 145 -8.97 -6.58 2.71
CA TYR A 145 -8.24 -5.43 3.25
C TYR A 145 -7.96 -5.49 4.77
N ARG A 146 -8.79 -6.22 5.53
CA ARG A 146 -8.57 -6.45 6.96
C ARG A 146 -7.21 -7.09 7.24
N THR A 147 -6.68 -7.85 6.29
CA THR A 147 -5.49 -8.69 6.47
C THR A 147 -4.19 -7.98 6.09
N VAL A 148 -4.26 -6.69 5.72
CA VAL A 148 -3.09 -5.95 5.25
C VAL A 148 -2.47 -5.03 6.31
N LEU A 149 -3.10 -3.90 6.68
CA LEU A 149 -2.39 -2.85 7.46
C LEU A 149 -1.87 -3.37 8.81
N ILE A 150 -2.78 -3.83 9.67
CA ILE A 150 -2.41 -4.29 11.02
C ILE A 150 -1.44 -5.47 10.92
N PRO A 151 -1.67 -6.50 10.07
CA PRO A 151 -0.72 -7.60 9.96
C PRO A 151 0.66 -7.22 9.44
N MET A 152 0.73 -6.33 8.46
CA MET A 152 2.01 -5.88 7.91
C MET A 152 2.77 -5.01 8.91
N VAL A 153 2.09 -4.11 9.62
CA VAL A 153 2.70 -3.33 10.72
C VAL A 153 3.17 -4.26 11.85
N ALA A 154 2.35 -5.25 12.24
CA ALA A 154 2.71 -6.24 13.24
C ALA A 154 4.00 -6.97 12.85
N MET A 155 4.04 -7.52 11.63
CA MET A 155 5.18 -8.29 11.16
C MET A 155 6.44 -7.41 11.03
N MET A 156 6.34 -6.20 10.49
CA MET A 156 7.51 -5.34 10.29
C MET A 156 8.04 -4.70 11.58
N GLY A 157 7.18 -4.48 12.57
CA GLY A 157 7.54 -3.77 13.80
C GLY A 157 7.68 -4.66 15.04
N LYS A 158 6.89 -5.74 15.12
CA LYS A 158 6.81 -6.67 16.26
C LYS A 158 7.08 -8.13 15.85
N GLY A 159 7.22 -8.40 14.55
CA GLY A 159 7.42 -9.72 13.99
C GLY A 159 8.72 -10.41 14.43
N PRO A 160 8.78 -11.74 14.29
CA PRO A 160 10.02 -12.50 14.55
C PRO A 160 11.13 -12.20 13.55
N GLN A 161 10.77 -11.84 12.33
CA GLN A 161 11.69 -11.55 11.23
C GLN A 161 11.79 -10.06 10.95
N ARG A 162 11.45 -9.23 11.94
CA ARG A 162 11.60 -7.79 11.79
C ARG A 162 13.07 -7.44 11.60
N ASP A 163 13.36 -6.53 10.68
CA ASP A 163 14.67 -5.89 10.59
C ASP A 163 14.84 -5.00 11.84
N ALA A 164 15.88 -5.28 12.64
CA ALA A 164 16.13 -4.60 13.90
C ALA A 164 16.41 -3.10 13.72
N GLU A 165 17.08 -2.72 12.63
CA GLU A 165 17.40 -1.32 12.33
C GLU A 165 16.14 -0.56 11.91
N VAL A 166 15.33 -1.13 11.00
CA VAL A 166 14.05 -0.53 10.60
C VAL A 166 13.11 -0.41 11.80
N THR A 167 13.06 -1.45 12.63
CA THR A 167 12.26 -1.45 13.86
C THR A 167 12.70 -0.35 14.82
N GLN A 168 14.01 -0.20 15.06
CA GLN A 168 14.53 0.83 15.95
C GLN A 168 14.19 2.24 15.44
N ARG A 169 14.36 2.48 14.14
CA ARG A 169 14.00 3.74 13.49
C ARG A 169 12.50 4.01 13.59
N TRP A 170 11.68 2.97 13.47
CA TRP A 170 10.24 3.09 13.66
C TRP A 170 9.88 3.49 15.09
N TYR A 171 10.49 2.88 16.11
CA TYR A 171 10.27 3.27 17.50
C TYR A 171 10.72 4.69 17.80
N GLN A 172 11.88 5.12 17.29
CA GLN A 172 12.34 6.51 17.40
C GLN A 172 11.34 7.48 16.76
N ARG A 173 10.82 7.13 15.58
CA ARG A 173 9.77 7.90 14.89
C ARG A 173 8.50 8.00 15.74
N LEU A 174 8.01 6.89 16.29
CA LEU A 174 6.83 6.86 17.16
C LEU A 174 7.04 7.72 18.42
N ALA A 175 8.21 7.62 19.06
CA ALA A 175 8.58 8.44 20.20
C ALA A 175 8.60 9.94 19.85
N SER A 176 9.16 10.31 18.69
CA SER A 176 9.15 11.70 18.20
C SER A 176 7.73 12.25 17.95
N ARG A 177 6.74 11.36 17.82
CA ARG A 177 5.32 11.68 17.64
C ARG A 177 4.52 11.58 18.94
N GLY A 178 5.20 11.42 20.07
CA GLY A 178 4.60 11.42 21.40
C GLY A 178 4.12 10.06 21.90
N VAL A 179 4.42 8.96 21.20
CA VAL A 179 4.15 7.61 21.74
C VAL A 179 5.19 7.28 22.81
N VAL A 180 4.74 7.19 24.07
CA VAL A 180 5.61 6.88 25.21
C VAL A 180 5.94 5.39 25.22
N ASP A 181 7.23 5.04 25.28
CA ASP A 181 7.75 3.66 25.32
C ASP A 181 7.09 2.74 24.27
N PRO A 182 7.22 3.03 22.97
CA PRO A 182 6.50 2.31 21.91
C PRO A 182 6.92 0.83 21.79
N GLU A 183 8.02 0.44 22.44
CA GLU A 183 8.45 -0.95 22.54
C GLU A 183 7.53 -1.78 23.44
N ARG A 184 7.04 -1.19 24.53
CA ARG A 184 6.31 -1.88 25.62
C ARG A 184 4.88 -1.38 25.82
N ASN A 185 4.52 -0.24 25.26
CA ASN A 185 3.23 0.42 25.46
C ASN A 185 2.28 0.19 24.27
N ASP A 186 1.68 -0.99 24.22
CA ASP A 186 0.71 -1.32 23.17
C ASP A 186 -0.55 -0.44 23.21
N GLU A 187 -0.98 0.01 24.39
CA GLU A 187 -2.14 0.89 24.51
C GLU A 187 -1.88 2.26 23.89
N GLY A 188 -0.69 2.83 24.14
CA GLY A 188 -0.23 4.05 23.50
C GLY A 188 -0.13 3.93 21.98
N LEU A 189 0.37 2.80 21.47
CA LEU A 189 0.39 2.50 20.03
C LEU A 189 -1.02 2.45 19.44
N ILE A 190 -1.95 1.74 20.09
CA ILE A 190 -3.33 1.58 19.64
C ILE A 190 -4.04 2.93 19.60
N GLN A 191 -3.89 3.75 20.64
CA GLN A 191 -4.44 5.09 20.68
C GLN A 191 -3.87 5.95 19.56
N TYR A 192 -2.55 5.90 19.36
CA TYR A 192 -1.88 6.63 18.29
C TYR A 192 -2.35 6.20 16.90
N PHE A 193 -2.44 4.90 16.61
CA PHE A 193 -2.89 4.36 15.32
C PHE A 193 -4.28 4.85 14.90
N GLY A 194 -5.16 5.07 15.87
CA GLY A 194 -6.50 5.60 15.65
C GLY A 194 -6.54 7.08 15.28
N GLN A 195 -5.50 7.86 15.57
CA GLN A 195 -5.50 9.30 15.35
C GLN A 195 -5.46 9.65 13.86
N ARG A 196 -5.96 10.85 13.52
CA ARG A 196 -5.79 11.42 12.19
C ARG A 196 -4.34 11.82 11.97
N ALA A 197 -3.80 11.44 10.81
CA ALA A 197 -2.49 11.90 10.37
C ALA A 197 -2.51 13.43 10.08
N PRO A 198 -1.60 14.22 10.66
CA PRO A 198 -1.54 15.66 10.40
C PRO A 198 -0.99 15.96 8.99
N GLY A 199 -1.51 17.00 8.36
CA GLY A 199 -0.96 17.52 7.10
C GLY A 199 -1.26 16.67 5.85
N THR A 200 -2.15 15.68 5.94
CA THR A 200 -2.60 14.90 4.79
C THR A 200 -3.85 15.52 4.18
N ALA A 201 -3.84 15.78 2.87
CA ALA A 201 -5.04 16.23 2.15
C ALA A 201 -6.08 15.09 2.12
N GLN A 202 -5.61 13.84 1.97
CA GLN A 202 -6.41 12.65 2.19
C GLN A 202 -6.63 12.42 3.70
N LYS A 203 -7.87 12.23 4.14
CA LYS A 203 -8.18 11.89 5.54
C LYS A 203 -7.70 10.45 5.82
N ARG A 204 -6.53 10.28 6.43
CA ARG A 204 -5.92 8.98 6.77
C ARG A 204 -5.66 8.86 8.27
N SER A 205 -5.63 7.62 8.75
CA SER A 205 -5.23 7.28 10.11
C SER A 205 -3.71 7.18 10.24
N GLN A 206 -3.17 7.36 11.45
CA GLN A 206 -1.74 7.13 11.69
C GLN A 206 -1.33 5.68 11.38
N LEU A 207 -2.23 4.70 11.58
CA LEU A 207 -1.96 3.32 11.15
C LEU A 207 -1.58 3.22 9.67
N THR A 208 -2.28 3.97 8.82
CA THR A 208 -2.02 4.00 7.38
C THR A 208 -0.65 4.62 7.08
N GLU A 209 -0.32 5.72 7.78
CA GLU A 209 0.98 6.38 7.65
C GLU A 209 2.14 5.48 8.11
N GLU A 210 1.97 4.75 9.22
CA GLU A 210 3.00 3.82 9.69
C GLU A 210 3.16 2.63 8.75
N PHE A 211 2.07 2.13 8.17
CA PHE A 211 2.15 1.09 7.13
C PHE A 211 2.98 1.57 5.93
N ILE A 212 2.65 2.74 5.36
CA ILE A 212 3.35 3.29 4.19
C ILE A 212 4.83 3.48 4.53
N TRP A 213 5.13 4.10 5.68
CA TRP A 213 6.50 4.36 6.10
C TRP A 213 7.29 3.06 6.28
N LEU A 214 6.74 2.08 6.98
CA LEU A 214 7.40 0.78 7.22
C LEU A 214 7.65 0.06 5.90
N ARG A 215 6.67 -0.01 5.00
CA ARG A 215 6.85 -0.68 3.69
C ARG A 215 7.96 -0.03 2.88
N ARG A 216 8.01 1.31 2.79
CA ARG A 216 9.10 2.01 2.11
C ARG A 216 10.47 1.77 2.76
N ALA A 217 10.53 1.71 4.09
CA ALA A 217 11.77 1.44 4.80
C ALA A 217 12.31 0.02 4.53
N TYR A 218 11.42 -0.97 4.40
CA TYR A 218 11.79 -2.34 4.02
C TYR A 218 12.17 -2.44 2.53
N ASP A 219 11.40 -1.83 1.62
CA ASP A 219 11.72 -1.85 0.18
C ASP A 219 13.06 -1.16 -0.13
N GLY A 220 13.41 -0.12 0.63
CA GLY A 220 14.71 0.55 0.51
C GLY A 220 15.91 -0.35 0.89
N ARG A 221 15.68 -1.44 1.63
CA ARG A 221 16.70 -2.43 2.00
C ARG A 221 16.78 -3.58 1.00
N GLU A 222 15.64 -4.01 0.46
CA GLU A 222 15.58 -4.99 -0.63
C GLU A 222 16.40 -4.53 -1.86
N LYS A 223 16.45 -3.22 -2.14
CA LYS A 223 17.23 -2.63 -3.24
C LYS A 223 18.74 -2.51 -3.00
N CYS A 224 19.21 -2.64 -1.76
CA CYS A 224 20.63 -2.50 -1.39
C CYS A 224 21.32 -3.85 -1.15
N SER A 225 20.62 -4.96 -1.37
CA SER A 225 21.12 -6.32 -1.08
C SER A 225 21.70 -7.03 -2.31
N ASP A 226 22.15 -6.29 -3.33
CA ASP A 226 22.87 -6.81 -4.50
C ASP A 226 24.40 -6.65 -4.34
#